data_AF-A0ABC8LU78-F1
#
_entry.id   AF-A0ABC8LU78-F1
#
_cell.length_a   1.000
_cell.length_b   1.000
_cell.length_c   1.000
_cell.angle_alpha   90.00
_cell.angle_beta   90.00
_cell.angle_gamma   90.00
#
_symmetry.space_group_name_H-M   'P 1'
#
loop_
_entity.id
_entity.type
_entity.pdbx_description
1 polymer ?
#
loop_
_entity_poly.entity_id
_entity_poly.type
_entity_poly.pdbx_seq_one_letter_code
_entity_poly.pdbx_strand_id
1 'polypeptide(L)'
;MTLYIRRESSKLWKRFCSEITTEIGLLAENWKYLVAGIICQYIHGLAAKGVHYIHRPGPTLQDLGFFLLPELGQERSYISETVFTTVFVSFFLWTFHPFILKSKKIYTVLIWCRVLAFLVACQFLRVITFYSTQLPGPNYHCREGSKVARMPWPKNPLEVLEINPHGVMYGCGDLIFSSHMIFTLVFVLTYQKYGTKRFIKLFGWLIAFVQSLLIIASRKHYTVDVVVAWYTVNLVVFCLDKKLPGLISDNPSFIETKHLLS
;
A
#
# COMPACT_ATOMS: atom_id res chain seq x y z
N MET A 1 -44.85 -5.83 8.73
CA MET A 1 -43.52 -5.91 8.07
C MET A 1 -42.82 -4.53 8.03
N THR A 2 -43.52 -3.47 7.60
CA THR A 2 -42.98 -2.10 7.46
C THR A 2 -42.50 -1.45 8.77
N LEU A 3 -43.20 -1.67 9.90
CA LEU A 3 -42.81 -1.13 11.21
C LEU A 3 -41.54 -1.79 11.78
N TYR A 4 -41.29 -3.06 11.46
CA TYR A 4 -40.09 -3.78 11.92
C TYR A 4 -38.84 -3.28 11.18
N ILE A 5 -38.95 -3.10 9.86
CA ILE A 5 -37.90 -2.53 8.99
C ILE A 5 -37.54 -1.11 9.44
N ARG A 6 -38.53 -0.26 9.75
CA ARG A 6 -38.31 1.12 10.24
C ARG A 6 -37.60 1.16 11.60
N ARG A 7 -37.80 0.16 12.45
CA ARG A 7 -37.21 0.09 13.79
C ARG A 7 -35.78 -0.45 13.74
N GLU A 8 -35.48 -1.37 12.83
CA GLU A 8 -34.10 -1.82 12.57
C GLU A 8 -33.26 -0.73 11.90
N SER A 9 -33.80 -0.01 10.92
CA SER A 9 -33.08 1.09 10.26
C SER A 9 -32.75 2.22 11.25
N SER A 10 -33.65 2.55 12.17
CA SER A 10 -33.40 3.53 13.25
C SER A 10 -32.27 3.09 14.20
N LYS A 11 -32.18 1.79 14.53
CA LYS A 11 -31.10 1.25 15.37
C LYS A 11 -29.76 1.25 14.64
N LEU A 12 -29.76 0.88 13.35
CA LEU A 12 -28.56 0.88 12.52
C LEU A 12 -28.03 2.30 12.31
N TRP A 13 -28.93 3.26 12.09
CA TRP A 13 -28.60 4.68 11.94
C TRP A 13 -27.98 5.28 13.21
N LYS A 14 -28.61 5.08 14.38
CA LYS A 14 -28.05 5.54 15.65
C LYS A 14 -26.66 4.96 15.93
N ARG A 15 -26.44 3.70 15.56
CA ARG A 15 -25.14 3.05 15.69
C ARG A 15 -24.12 3.66 14.74
N PHE A 16 -24.49 3.82 13.47
CA PHE A 16 -23.63 4.43 12.47
C PHE A 16 -23.19 5.84 12.91
N CYS A 17 -24.12 6.65 13.43
CA CYS A 17 -23.80 7.96 14.01
C CYS A 17 -22.81 7.83 15.19
N SER A 18 -23.04 6.90 16.12
CA SER A 18 -22.15 6.70 17.27
C SER A 18 -20.73 6.30 16.87
N GLU A 19 -20.58 5.36 15.94
CA GLU A 19 -19.27 4.91 15.44
C GLU A 19 -18.56 6.05 14.70
N ILE A 20 -19.30 6.85 13.91
CA ILE A 20 -18.78 8.06 13.26
C ILE A 20 -18.30 9.07 14.29
N THR A 21 -19.07 9.35 15.34
CA THR A 21 -18.65 10.30 16.37
C THR A 21 -17.33 9.88 17.02
N THR A 22 -17.18 8.59 17.35
CA THR A 22 -15.93 8.05 17.91
C THR A 22 -14.77 8.14 16.92
N GLU A 23 -14.98 7.78 15.65
CA GLU A 23 -13.94 7.85 14.60
C GLU A 23 -13.54 9.30 14.30
N ILE A 24 -14.48 10.26 14.34
CA ILE A 24 -14.18 11.69 14.23
C ILE A 24 -13.33 12.15 15.41
N GLY A 25 -13.65 11.73 16.64
CA GLY A 25 -12.83 12.04 17.81
C GLY A 25 -11.39 11.50 17.67
N LEU A 26 -11.26 10.23 17.27
CA LEU A 26 -9.96 9.61 17.00
C LEU A 26 -9.19 10.29 15.87
N LEU A 27 -9.90 10.71 14.82
CA LEU A 27 -9.33 11.47 13.72
C LEU A 27 -8.81 12.82 14.21
N ALA A 28 -9.58 13.55 15.02
CA ALA A 28 -9.18 14.83 15.58
C ALA A 28 -7.95 14.71 16.49
N GLU A 29 -7.77 13.59 17.19
CA GLU A 29 -6.56 13.33 17.99
C GLU A 29 -5.34 12.93 17.12
N ASN A 30 -5.56 12.19 16.03
CA ASN A 30 -4.48 11.53 15.27
C ASN A 30 -4.26 12.07 13.84
N TRP A 31 -4.98 13.11 13.41
CA TRP A 31 -4.95 13.60 12.02
C TRP A 31 -3.54 13.94 11.52
N LYS A 32 -2.66 14.43 12.42
CA LYS A 32 -1.27 14.76 12.09
C LYS A 32 -0.52 13.56 11.52
N TYR A 33 -0.74 12.35 12.04
CA TYR A 33 -0.10 11.14 11.56
C TYR A 33 -0.61 10.73 10.17
N LEU A 34 -1.93 10.87 9.95
CA LEU A 34 -2.52 10.59 8.64
C LEU A 34 -2.02 11.57 7.58
N VAL A 35 -2.05 12.88 7.88
CA VAL A 35 -1.56 13.92 6.98
C VAL A 35 -0.06 13.74 6.70
N ALA A 36 0.75 13.50 7.72
CA ALA A 36 2.17 13.19 7.53
C ALA A 36 2.38 11.96 6.63
N GLY A 37 1.60 10.89 6.86
CA GLY A 37 1.62 9.69 6.03
C GLY A 37 1.31 9.97 4.56
N ILE A 38 0.27 10.75 4.29
CA ILE A 38 -0.14 11.13 2.93
C ILE A 38 0.94 12.00 2.26
N ILE A 39 1.48 12.99 2.96
CA ILE A 39 2.57 13.84 2.47
C ILE A 39 3.79 12.98 2.11
N CYS A 40 4.16 12.02 2.96
CA CYS A 40 5.25 11.10 2.66
C CYS A 40 4.97 10.19 1.46
N GLN A 41 3.74 9.73 1.24
CA GLN A 41 3.39 8.98 0.02
C GLN A 41 3.53 9.84 -1.23
N TYR A 42 3.13 11.11 -1.16
CA TYR A 42 3.33 12.06 -2.25
C TYR A 42 4.81 12.30 -2.54
N ILE A 43 5.63 12.54 -1.50
CA ILE A 43 7.09 12.69 -1.64
C ILE A 43 7.72 11.44 -2.26
N HIS A 44 7.30 10.24 -1.84
CA HIS A 44 7.75 9.00 -2.45
C HIS A 44 7.39 8.93 -3.94
N GLY A 45 6.17 9.35 -4.33
CA GLY A 45 5.76 9.43 -5.73
C GLY A 45 6.64 10.39 -6.56
N LEU A 46 6.98 11.55 -5.99
CA LEU A 46 7.91 12.50 -6.60
C LEU A 46 9.32 11.90 -6.75
N ALA A 47 9.80 11.19 -5.73
CA ALA A 47 11.08 10.50 -5.76
C ALA A 47 11.13 9.43 -6.86
N ALA A 48 10.09 8.60 -6.98
CA ALA A 48 9.97 7.60 -8.03
C ALA A 48 9.95 8.22 -9.43
N LYS A 49 9.24 9.35 -9.61
CA LYS A 49 9.28 10.14 -10.84
C LYS A 49 10.68 10.72 -11.11
N GLY A 50 11.36 11.19 -10.06
CA GLY A 50 12.74 11.68 -10.10
C GLY A 50 13.71 10.66 -10.69
N VAL A 51 13.62 9.40 -10.25
CA VAL A 51 14.44 8.30 -10.77
C VAL A 51 14.17 8.05 -12.25
N HIS A 52 12.93 8.21 -12.70
CA HIS A 52 12.59 7.99 -14.10
C HIS A 52 13.25 9.00 -15.05
N TYR A 53 13.52 10.24 -14.61
CA TYR A 53 14.28 11.21 -15.40
C TYR A 53 15.76 10.83 -15.56
N ILE A 54 16.36 10.23 -14.53
CA ILE A 54 17.77 9.82 -14.52
C ILE A 54 17.97 8.39 -15.06
N HIS A 55 16.88 7.69 -15.34
CA HIS A 55 16.88 6.33 -15.85
C HIS A 55 17.65 6.21 -17.17
N ARG A 56 18.54 5.22 -17.23
CA ARG A 56 19.24 4.83 -18.45
C ARG A 56 18.76 3.44 -18.88
N PRO A 57 18.13 3.30 -20.06
CA PRO A 57 17.79 2.00 -20.60
C PRO A 57 19.07 1.23 -20.87
N GLY A 58 19.00 -0.08 -20.68
CA GLY A 58 20.08 -1.03 -20.88
C GLY A 58 19.52 -2.44 -21.06
N PRO A 59 20.38 -3.43 -21.31
CA PRO A 59 19.95 -4.83 -21.40
C PRO A 59 19.35 -5.30 -20.08
N THR A 60 18.35 -6.18 -20.17
CA THR A 60 17.73 -6.80 -18.99
C THR A 60 18.76 -7.63 -18.24
N LEU A 61 18.79 -7.50 -16.92
CA LEU A 61 19.69 -8.27 -16.07
C LEU A 61 19.28 -9.75 -16.02
N GLN A 62 20.27 -10.61 -15.73
CA GLN A 62 20.00 -12.02 -15.48
C GLN A 62 19.21 -12.17 -14.18
N ASP A 63 18.06 -12.83 -14.26
CA ASP A 63 17.15 -12.99 -13.14
C ASP A 63 16.58 -14.41 -13.11
N LEU A 64 16.65 -15.04 -11.93
CA LEU A 64 16.25 -16.43 -11.76
C LEU A 64 14.73 -16.60 -11.95
N GLY A 65 13.92 -15.67 -11.45
CA GLY A 65 12.48 -15.73 -11.67
C GLY A 65 12.12 -15.50 -13.13
N PHE A 66 12.92 -14.73 -13.88
CA PHE A 66 12.71 -14.61 -15.32
C PHE A 66 13.03 -15.87 -16.10
N PHE A 67 14.01 -16.65 -15.64
CA PHE A 67 14.33 -17.95 -16.19
C PHE A 67 13.26 -19.01 -15.85
N LEU A 68 12.73 -18.98 -14.62
CA LEU A 68 11.78 -20.00 -14.13
C LEU A 68 10.34 -19.74 -14.56
N LEU A 69 9.91 -18.48 -14.66
CA LEU A 69 8.53 -18.12 -14.96
C LEU A 69 8.37 -17.73 -16.44
N PRO A 70 7.36 -18.28 -17.14
CA PRO A 70 7.05 -17.88 -18.49
C PRO A 70 6.62 -16.42 -18.50
N GLU A 71 7.03 -15.69 -19.54
CA GLU A 71 6.59 -14.31 -19.70
C GLU A 71 5.10 -14.24 -20.07
N LEU A 72 4.38 -13.31 -19.45
CA LEU A 72 2.96 -13.09 -19.76
C LEU A 72 2.76 -12.38 -21.11
N GLY A 73 3.76 -11.63 -21.57
CA GLY A 73 3.66 -10.74 -22.73
C GLY A 73 3.05 -9.38 -22.39
N GLN A 74 3.24 -8.42 -23.30
CA GLN A 74 2.82 -7.03 -23.11
C GLN A 74 1.29 -6.90 -22.98
N GLU A 75 0.52 -7.65 -23.77
CA GLU A 75 -0.95 -7.61 -23.73
C GLU A 75 -1.53 -8.08 -22.39
N ARG A 76 -0.85 -8.96 -21.67
CA ARG A 76 -1.32 -9.51 -20.39
C ARG A 76 -0.64 -8.88 -19.17
N SER A 77 0.20 -7.85 -19.38
CA SER A 77 0.89 -7.16 -18.28
C SER A 77 -0.08 -6.46 -17.31
N TYR A 78 -1.31 -6.14 -17.76
CA TYR A 78 -2.34 -5.55 -16.89
C TYR A 78 -2.82 -6.51 -15.80
N ILE A 79 -2.70 -7.83 -15.96
CA ILE A 79 -3.22 -8.83 -15.01
C ILE A 79 -2.63 -8.60 -13.61
N SER A 80 -1.32 -8.34 -13.52
CA SER A 80 -0.68 -8.07 -12.23
C SER A 80 -1.12 -6.74 -11.60
N GLU A 81 -1.48 -5.72 -12.40
CA GLU A 81 -2.11 -4.51 -11.85
C GLU A 81 -3.53 -4.80 -11.36
N THR A 82 -4.33 -5.53 -12.14
CA THR A 82 -5.72 -5.82 -11.78
C THR A 82 -5.81 -6.59 -10.45
N VAL A 83 -4.93 -7.57 -10.24
CA VAL A 83 -4.87 -8.29 -8.96
C VAL A 83 -4.46 -7.35 -7.83
N PHE A 84 -3.44 -6.51 -8.03
CA PHE A 84 -3.04 -5.51 -7.03
C PHE A 84 -4.16 -4.53 -6.68
N THR A 85 -4.84 -3.95 -7.69
CA THR A 85 -5.98 -3.06 -7.49
C THR A 85 -7.10 -3.77 -6.74
N THR A 86 -7.38 -5.03 -7.08
CA THR A 86 -8.38 -5.84 -6.38
C THR A 86 -8.03 -6.03 -4.91
N VAL A 87 -6.76 -6.33 -4.59
CA VAL A 87 -6.28 -6.43 -3.21
C VAL A 87 -6.43 -5.09 -2.48
N PHE A 88 -6.01 -3.99 -3.11
CA PHE A 88 -6.07 -2.66 -2.54
C PHE A 88 -7.51 -2.25 -2.20
N VAL A 89 -8.43 -2.37 -3.16
CA VAL A 89 -9.84 -2.04 -2.99
C VAL A 89 -10.48 -2.96 -1.94
N SER A 90 -10.20 -4.26 -1.97
CA SER A 90 -10.74 -5.21 -0.99
C SER A 90 -10.28 -4.88 0.43
N PHE A 91 -9.01 -4.54 0.63
CA PHE A 91 -8.50 -4.11 1.93
C PHE A 91 -9.11 -2.79 2.38
N PHE A 92 -9.18 -1.80 1.49
CA PHE A 92 -9.81 -0.51 1.77
C PHE A 92 -11.26 -0.70 2.23
N LEU A 93 -12.08 -1.44 1.48
CA LEU A 93 -13.47 -1.75 1.86
C LEU A 93 -13.55 -2.50 3.19
N TRP A 94 -12.63 -3.43 3.46
CA TRP A 94 -12.57 -4.13 4.73
C TRP A 94 -12.27 -3.18 5.91
N THR A 95 -11.50 -2.11 5.73
CA THR A 95 -11.26 -1.15 6.83
C THR A 95 -12.54 -0.46 7.31
N PHE A 96 -13.56 -0.32 6.46
CA PHE A 96 -14.87 0.23 6.82
C PHE A 96 -15.88 -0.82 7.32
N HIS A 97 -15.46 -2.10 7.41
CA HIS A 97 -16.29 -3.17 7.95
C HIS A 97 -16.86 -2.90 9.37
N PRO A 98 -16.16 -2.21 10.31
CA PRO A 98 -16.71 -1.89 11.63
C PRO A 98 -18.01 -1.06 11.59
N PHE A 99 -18.19 -0.20 10.58
CA PHE A 99 -19.40 0.60 10.40
C PHE A 99 -20.62 -0.25 10.03
N ILE A 100 -20.40 -1.37 9.34
CA ILE A 100 -21.48 -2.24 8.83
C ILE A 100 -21.73 -3.40 9.79
N LEU A 101 -20.66 -4.07 10.25
CA LEU A 101 -20.73 -5.30 11.03
C LEU A 101 -20.33 -5.06 12.48
N LYS A 102 -21.02 -5.75 13.41
CA LYS A 102 -20.88 -5.57 14.86
C LYS A 102 -19.53 -6.12 15.33
N SER A 103 -18.48 -5.31 15.34
CA SER A 103 -17.15 -5.71 15.78
C SER A 103 -16.47 -4.59 16.58
N LYS A 104 -16.48 -4.70 17.92
CA LYS A 104 -15.91 -3.72 18.87
C LYS A 104 -14.37 -3.71 18.97
N LYS A 105 -13.64 -4.23 17.98
CA LYS A 105 -12.19 -4.47 18.12
C LYS A 105 -11.29 -3.54 17.31
N ILE A 106 -11.84 -2.75 16.39
CA ILE A 106 -11.06 -2.11 15.34
C ILE A 106 -11.66 -0.75 14.99
N TYR A 107 -10.85 0.30 15.07
CA TYR A 107 -11.15 1.62 14.52
C TYR A 107 -10.37 1.85 13.22
N THR A 108 -11.04 2.38 12.22
CA THR A 108 -10.56 2.64 10.86
C THR A 108 -9.38 3.61 10.90
N VAL A 109 -9.52 4.72 11.64
CA VAL A 109 -8.47 5.73 11.78
C VAL A 109 -7.19 5.11 12.34
N LEU A 110 -7.30 4.27 13.38
CA LEU A 110 -6.13 3.65 14.01
C LEU A 110 -5.44 2.64 13.09
N ILE A 111 -6.20 1.86 12.29
CA ILE A 111 -5.60 1.01 11.26
C ILE A 111 -4.80 1.86 10.28
N TRP A 112 -5.40 2.92 9.75
CA TRP A 112 -4.75 3.75 8.73
C TRP A 112 -3.52 4.48 9.26
N CYS A 113 -3.52 4.94 10.51
CA CYS A 113 -2.33 5.47 11.15
C CYS A 113 -1.19 4.44 11.18
N ARG A 114 -1.48 3.18 11.52
CA ARG A 114 -0.48 2.08 11.56
C ARG A 114 0.00 1.69 10.17
N VAL A 115 -0.93 1.49 9.25
CA VAL A 115 -0.64 1.15 7.84
C VAL A 115 0.23 2.24 7.23
N LEU A 116 -0.12 3.52 7.38
CA LEU A 116 0.69 4.62 6.88
C LEU A 116 2.07 4.66 7.54
N ALA A 117 2.20 4.42 8.84
CA ALA A 117 3.51 4.34 9.49
C ALA A 117 4.39 3.23 8.89
N PHE A 118 3.83 2.03 8.68
CA PHE A 118 4.55 0.92 8.02
C PHE A 118 4.95 1.28 6.59
N LEU A 119 4.04 1.88 5.83
CA LEU A 119 4.29 2.31 4.46
C LEU A 119 5.38 3.38 4.42
N VAL A 120 5.32 4.42 5.26
CA VAL A 120 6.32 5.49 5.29
C VAL A 120 7.71 4.93 5.57
N ALA A 121 7.85 4.04 6.57
CA ALA A 121 9.14 3.43 6.87
C ALA A 121 9.66 2.58 5.69
N CYS A 122 8.82 1.75 5.07
CA CYS A 122 9.20 0.96 3.91
C CYS A 122 9.58 1.84 2.71
N GLN A 123 8.77 2.86 2.40
CA GLN A 123 9.04 3.77 1.28
C GLN A 123 10.28 4.61 1.50
N PHE A 124 10.60 5.00 2.74
CA PHE A 124 11.84 5.72 3.04
C PHE A 124 13.07 4.85 2.73
N LEU A 125 13.07 3.59 3.19
CA LEU A 125 14.12 2.62 2.86
C LEU A 125 14.22 2.43 1.34
N ARG A 126 13.07 2.37 0.67
CA ARG A 126 12.98 2.22 -0.78
C ARG A 126 13.59 3.41 -1.53
N VAL A 127 13.31 4.64 -1.10
CA VAL A 127 13.89 5.85 -1.70
C VAL A 127 15.41 5.81 -1.61
N ILE A 128 15.95 5.40 -0.45
CA ILE A 128 17.39 5.24 -0.29
C ILE A 128 17.93 4.21 -1.29
N THR A 129 17.30 3.04 -1.43
CA THR A 129 17.82 1.96 -2.28
C THR A 129 17.85 2.35 -3.76
N PHE A 130 16.76 2.86 -4.32
CA PHE A 130 16.71 3.17 -5.75
C PHE A 130 17.49 4.43 -6.15
N TYR A 131 17.76 5.35 -5.21
CA TYR A 131 18.68 6.47 -5.47
C TYR A 131 20.14 6.06 -5.33
N SER A 132 20.43 5.09 -4.45
CA SER A 132 21.80 4.58 -4.27
C SER A 132 22.25 3.76 -5.47
N THR A 133 21.36 2.97 -6.08
CA THR A 133 21.69 2.15 -7.24
C THR A 133 20.49 2.05 -8.17
N GLN A 134 20.72 2.37 -9.44
CA GLN A 134 19.71 2.27 -10.50
C GLN A 134 20.00 1.08 -11.39
N LEU A 135 18.98 0.27 -11.63
CA LEU A 135 19.04 -0.86 -12.55
C LEU A 135 18.16 -0.57 -13.79
N PRO A 136 18.49 -1.17 -14.95
CA PRO A 136 17.65 -1.06 -16.14
C PRO A 136 16.31 -1.74 -15.89
N GLY A 137 15.20 -1.07 -16.23
CA GLY A 137 13.86 -1.54 -15.96
C GLY A 137 13.53 -2.76 -16.83
N PRO A 138 12.97 -3.85 -16.27
CA PRO A 138 12.73 -5.08 -17.01
C PRO A 138 11.53 -4.99 -17.97
N ASN A 139 10.66 -3.98 -17.77
CA ASN A 139 9.40 -3.82 -18.46
C ASN A 139 9.60 -3.47 -19.94
N TYR A 140 8.72 -3.98 -20.81
CA TYR A 140 8.78 -3.81 -22.27
C TYR A 140 8.93 -2.35 -22.70
N HIS A 141 8.25 -1.43 -22.02
CA HIS A 141 8.26 -0.01 -22.36
C HIS A 141 9.52 0.74 -21.88
N CYS A 142 10.38 0.08 -21.11
CA CYS A 142 11.61 0.64 -20.55
C CYS A 142 12.87 0.18 -21.28
N ARG A 143 12.72 -0.73 -22.25
CA ARG A 143 13.82 -1.24 -23.07
C ARG A 143 14.29 -0.20 -24.09
N GLU A 144 15.52 -0.38 -24.55
CA GLU A 144 16.09 0.44 -25.62
C GLU A 144 15.19 0.42 -26.86
N GLY A 145 14.96 1.59 -27.45
CA GLY A 145 14.08 1.77 -28.62
C GLY A 145 12.62 2.16 -28.29
N SER A 146 12.19 2.07 -27.04
CA SER A 146 10.87 2.56 -26.62
C SER A 146 10.85 4.08 -26.45
N LYS A 147 9.80 4.75 -26.97
CA LYS A 147 9.60 6.21 -26.86
C LYS A 147 9.36 6.69 -25.43
N VAL A 148 8.95 5.80 -24.53
CA VAL A 148 8.65 6.12 -23.12
C VAL A 148 9.75 5.64 -22.16
N ALA A 149 10.82 5.03 -22.67
CA ALA A 149 11.92 4.54 -21.83
C ALA A 149 12.69 5.68 -21.13
N ARG A 150 12.77 6.86 -21.76
CA ARG A 150 13.37 8.06 -21.17
C ARG A 150 12.34 9.19 -21.12
N MET A 151 12.17 9.77 -19.94
CA MET A 151 11.39 10.99 -19.79
C MET A 151 12.27 12.20 -20.12
N PRO A 152 11.79 13.16 -20.95
CA PRO A 152 12.54 14.39 -21.21
C PRO A 152 12.73 15.19 -19.93
N TRP A 153 13.85 15.90 -19.80
CA TRP A 153 14.07 16.76 -18.63
C TRP A 153 12.96 17.82 -18.50
N PRO A 154 12.45 18.03 -17.27
CA PRO A 154 11.38 18.98 -17.01
C PRO A 154 11.84 20.39 -17.42
N LYS A 155 10.99 21.10 -18.16
CA LYS A 155 11.28 22.50 -18.57
C LYS A 155 10.90 23.47 -17.47
N ASN A 156 9.92 23.09 -16.65
CA ASN A 156 9.42 23.88 -15.53
C ASN A 156 9.51 23.10 -14.22
N PRO A 157 9.85 23.75 -13.08
CA PRO A 157 9.89 23.07 -11.78
C PRO A 157 8.51 22.55 -11.35
N LEU A 158 7.41 23.15 -11.84
CA LEU A 158 6.05 22.68 -11.61
C LEU A 158 5.77 21.31 -12.25
N GLU A 159 6.40 20.99 -13.37
CA GLU A 159 6.26 19.69 -14.03
C GLU A 159 6.84 18.56 -13.16
N VAL A 160 7.79 18.86 -12.28
CA VAL A 160 8.33 17.85 -11.35
C VAL A 160 7.32 17.54 -10.25
N LEU A 161 6.58 18.55 -9.78
CA LEU A 161 5.58 18.42 -8.72
C LEU A 161 4.29 17.76 -9.21
N GLU A 162 3.99 17.81 -10.51
CA GLU A 162 2.77 17.20 -11.04
C GLU A 162 2.92 15.68 -11.23
N ILE A 163 2.22 14.88 -10.43
CA ILE A 163 2.16 13.43 -10.59
C ILE A 163 1.00 13.09 -11.54
N ASN A 164 1.32 12.88 -12.82
CA ASN A 164 0.33 12.43 -13.81
C ASN A 164 0.09 10.90 -13.66
N PRO A 165 -1.17 10.41 -13.64
CA PRO A 165 -1.48 8.98 -13.59
C PRO A 165 -0.79 8.16 -14.69
N HIS A 166 -0.56 8.73 -15.88
CA HIS A 166 0.25 8.07 -16.90
C HIS A 166 1.72 7.87 -16.45
N GLY A 167 2.33 8.83 -15.77
CA GLY A 167 3.68 8.71 -15.25
C GLY A 167 3.81 7.70 -14.10
N VAL A 168 2.73 7.46 -13.35
CA VAL A 168 2.68 6.42 -12.31
C VAL A 168 2.61 5.02 -12.92
N MET A 169 1.88 4.86 -14.02
CA MET A 169 1.71 3.58 -14.70
C MET A 169 2.89 3.19 -15.61
N TYR A 170 3.60 4.17 -16.17
CA TYR A 170 4.72 3.97 -17.12
C TYR A 170 6.09 4.38 -16.54
N GLY A 171 6.27 4.27 -15.22
CA GLY A 171 7.56 4.56 -14.58
C GLY A 171 8.59 3.48 -14.91
N CYS A 172 9.74 3.87 -15.48
CA CYS A 172 10.81 2.95 -15.89
C CYS A 172 11.99 2.79 -14.93
N GLY A 173 11.93 3.42 -13.76
CA GLY A 173 12.91 3.12 -12.71
C GLY A 173 12.72 1.71 -12.19
N ASP A 174 13.79 0.92 -12.10
CA ASP A 174 13.75 -0.31 -11.32
C ASP A 174 13.84 0.04 -9.83
N LEU A 175 12.66 0.24 -9.24
CA LEU A 175 12.52 0.79 -7.90
C LEU A 175 12.63 -0.34 -6.88
N ILE A 176 13.84 -0.84 -6.61
CA ILE A 176 14.09 -1.77 -5.49
C ILE A 176 13.58 -1.10 -4.21
N PHE A 177 12.69 -1.68 -3.42
CA PHE A 177 11.94 -2.94 -3.57
C PHE A 177 10.46 -2.69 -3.95
N SER A 178 9.77 -3.67 -4.54
CA SER A 178 8.48 -3.47 -5.23
C SER A 178 7.37 -2.83 -4.38
N SER A 179 6.70 -1.80 -4.90
CA SER A 179 5.57 -1.11 -4.24
C SER A 179 4.39 -2.03 -4.06
N HIS A 180 4.03 -2.75 -5.12
CA HIS A 180 2.91 -3.68 -5.11
C HIS A 180 3.07 -4.68 -3.98
N MET A 181 4.29 -5.16 -3.77
CA MET A 181 4.60 -6.07 -2.67
C MET A 181 4.60 -5.37 -1.31
N ILE A 182 5.13 -4.15 -1.19
CA ILE A 182 5.03 -3.35 0.04
C ILE A 182 3.57 -3.24 0.50
N PHE A 183 2.69 -2.72 -0.37
CA PHE A 183 1.29 -2.52 -0.05
C PHE A 183 0.58 -3.85 0.24
N THR A 184 0.76 -4.86 -0.62
CA THR A 184 0.11 -6.17 -0.46
C THR A 184 0.51 -6.84 0.86
N LEU A 185 1.81 -6.86 1.19
CA LEU A 185 2.30 -7.48 2.43
C LEU A 185 1.85 -6.71 3.66
N VAL A 186 1.91 -5.37 3.65
CA VAL A 186 1.38 -4.55 4.76
C VAL A 186 -0.11 -4.83 4.98
N PHE A 187 -0.91 -4.95 3.93
CA PHE A 187 -2.33 -5.26 4.02
C PHE A 187 -2.59 -6.67 4.56
N VAL A 188 -1.88 -7.67 4.05
CA VAL A 188 -2.01 -9.07 4.50
C VAL A 188 -1.58 -9.21 5.96
N LEU A 189 -0.48 -8.58 6.37
CA LEU A 189 -0.03 -8.57 7.77
C LEU A 189 -1.00 -7.84 8.70
N THR A 190 -1.54 -6.72 8.25
CA THR A 190 -2.56 -5.97 9.02
C THR A 190 -3.81 -6.83 9.19
N TYR A 191 -4.27 -7.49 8.13
CA TYR A 191 -5.41 -8.41 8.21
C TYR A 191 -5.08 -9.66 9.05
N GLN A 192 -3.85 -10.15 9.01
CA GLN A 192 -3.41 -11.27 9.85
C GLN A 192 -3.54 -10.93 11.34
N LYS A 193 -3.19 -9.69 11.73
CA LYS A 193 -3.26 -9.19 13.11
C LYS A 193 -4.68 -8.90 13.57
N TYR A 194 -5.46 -8.17 12.77
CA TYR A 194 -6.78 -7.66 13.19
C TYR A 194 -7.96 -8.48 12.66
N GLY A 195 -7.79 -9.16 11.54
CA GLY A 195 -8.84 -9.98 10.93
C GLY A 195 -9.19 -11.20 11.77
N THR A 196 -10.45 -11.62 11.72
CA THR A 196 -10.98 -12.73 12.52
C THR A 196 -11.11 -14.03 11.73
N LYS A 197 -11.34 -13.95 10.42
CA LYS A 197 -11.64 -15.11 9.56
C LYS A 197 -10.37 -15.80 9.07
N ARG A 198 -10.11 -17.03 9.54
CA ARG A 198 -8.92 -17.83 9.16
C ARG A 198 -8.81 -18.10 7.66
N PHE A 199 -9.93 -18.35 6.98
CA PHE A 199 -9.95 -18.58 5.53
C PHE A 199 -9.45 -17.36 4.76
N ILE A 200 -9.88 -16.16 5.14
CA ILE A 200 -9.44 -14.91 4.48
C ILE A 200 -7.96 -14.64 4.76
N LYS A 201 -7.44 -15.00 5.94
CA LYS A 201 -6.01 -14.93 6.24
C LYS A 201 -5.19 -15.81 5.30
N LEU A 202 -5.58 -17.08 5.13
CA LEU A 202 -4.91 -18.00 4.21
C LEU A 202 -4.99 -17.48 2.77
N PHE A 203 -6.17 -17.01 2.35
CA PHE A 203 -6.38 -16.45 1.03
C PHE A 203 -5.53 -15.20 0.78
N GLY A 204 -5.37 -14.33 1.78
CA GLY A 204 -4.49 -13.15 1.70
C GLY A 204 -3.02 -13.54 1.44
N TRP A 205 -2.50 -14.53 2.15
CA TRP A 205 -1.15 -15.05 1.90
C TRP A 205 -1.01 -15.72 0.53
N LEU A 206 -2.01 -16.49 0.11
CA LEU A 206 -2.04 -17.10 -1.21
C LEU A 206 -2.02 -16.03 -2.31
N ILE A 207 -2.83 -14.97 -2.18
CA ILE A 207 -2.81 -13.84 -3.12
C ILE A 207 -1.45 -13.15 -3.12
N ALA A 208 -0.84 -12.89 -1.95
CA ALA A 208 0.48 -12.26 -1.90
C ALA A 208 1.54 -13.09 -2.66
N PHE A 209 1.47 -14.42 -2.52
CA PHE A 209 2.35 -15.34 -3.25
C PHE A 209 2.06 -15.32 -4.76
N VAL A 210 0.80 -15.44 -5.18
CA VAL A 210 0.42 -15.39 -6.60
C VAL A 210 0.77 -14.04 -7.23
N GLN A 211 0.53 -12.94 -6.51
CA GLN A 211 0.89 -11.59 -6.94
C GLN A 211 2.40 -11.45 -7.16
N SER A 212 3.21 -12.04 -6.28
CA SER A 212 4.67 -12.07 -6.42
C SER A 212 5.09 -12.72 -7.74
N LEU A 213 4.52 -13.88 -8.06
CA LEU A 213 4.80 -14.60 -9.30
C LEU A 213 4.33 -13.80 -10.53
N LEU A 214 3.12 -13.23 -10.48
CA LEU A 214 2.56 -12.45 -11.58
C LEU A 214 3.37 -11.17 -11.86
N ILE A 215 3.89 -10.50 -10.83
CA ILE A 215 4.75 -9.32 -10.99
C ILE A 215 6.02 -9.69 -11.77
N ILE A 216 6.70 -10.77 -11.37
CA ILE A 216 7.93 -11.24 -12.02
C ILE A 216 7.65 -11.71 -13.45
N ALA A 217 6.57 -12.47 -13.65
CA ALA A 217 6.18 -12.99 -14.95
C ALA A 217 5.67 -11.88 -15.91
N SER A 218 5.14 -10.77 -15.38
CA SER A 218 4.80 -9.55 -16.15
C SER A 218 6.01 -8.66 -16.46
N ARG A 219 7.22 -9.05 -16.05
CA ARG A 219 8.48 -8.32 -16.24
C ARG A 219 8.42 -6.88 -15.69
N LYS A 220 7.64 -6.64 -14.64
CA LYS A 220 7.53 -5.30 -14.02
C LYS A 220 8.66 -5.02 -13.05
N HIS A 221 9.09 -6.06 -12.34
CA HIS A 221 10.11 -6.03 -11.32
C HIS A 221 10.99 -7.27 -11.45
N TYR A 222 12.24 -7.16 -11.03
CA TYR A 222 13.10 -8.32 -10.88
C TYR A 222 12.69 -9.15 -9.67
N THR A 223 13.18 -10.39 -9.61
CA THR A 223 12.94 -11.27 -8.47
C THR A 223 13.51 -10.69 -7.19
N VAL A 224 14.65 -9.98 -7.28
CA VAL A 224 15.28 -9.33 -6.13
C VAL A 224 14.32 -8.31 -5.49
N ASP A 225 13.60 -7.50 -6.26
CA ASP A 225 12.67 -6.49 -5.73
C ASP A 225 11.55 -7.12 -4.90
N VAL A 226 11.10 -8.30 -5.32
CA VAL A 226 10.04 -9.05 -4.66
C VAL A 226 10.60 -9.70 -3.39
N VAL A 227 11.72 -10.41 -3.48
CA VAL A 227 12.36 -11.07 -2.32
C VAL A 227 12.75 -10.06 -1.24
N VAL A 228 13.33 -8.93 -1.64
CA VAL A 228 13.69 -7.83 -0.73
C VAL A 228 12.46 -7.27 -0.04
N ALA A 229 11.36 -7.10 -0.75
CA ALA A 229 10.10 -6.67 -0.16
C ALA A 229 9.59 -7.67 0.89
N TRP A 230 9.65 -8.98 0.62
CA TRP A 230 9.19 -10.02 1.54
C TRP A 230 9.88 -9.94 2.90
N TYR A 231 11.21 -9.90 2.97
CA TYR A 231 11.87 -9.83 4.27
C TYR A 231 11.82 -8.43 4.89
N THR A 232 11.96 -7.35 4.09
CA THR A 232 12.03 -5.98 4.62
C THR A 232 10.71 -5.56 5.23
N VAL A 233 9.59 -5.81 4.54
CA VAL A 233 8.26 -5.42 5.05
C VAL A 233 7.92 -6.15 6.34
N ASN A 234 8.16 -7.47 6.38
CA ASN A 234 7.92 -8.26 7.60
C ASN A 234 8.78 -7.76 8.77
N LEU A 235 10.05 -7.43 8.53
CA LEU A 235 10.95 -6.89 9.55
C LEU A 235 10.50 -5.51 10.03
N VAL A 236 10.15 -4.60 9.11
CA VAL A 236 9.68 -3.24 9.44
C VAL A 236 8.40 -3.31 10.26
N VAL A 237 7.42 -4.11 9.83
CA VAL A 237 6.16 -4.30 10.57
C VAL A 237 6.45 -4.87 11.96
N PHE A 238 7.30 -5.89 12.08
CA PHE A 238 7.68 -6.46 13.39
C PHE A 238 8.36 -5.44 14.32
N CYS A 239 9.30 -4.66 13.81
CA CYS A 239 10.02 -3.63 14.57
C CYS A 239 9.10 -2.49 15.01
N LEU A 240 8.24 -2.03 14.11
CA LEU A 240 7.31 -0.94 14.37
C LEU A 240 6.17 -1.39 15.29
N ASP A 241 5.66 -2.61 15.15
CA ASP A 241 4.65 -3.17 16.04
C ASP A 241 5.12 -3.28 17.50
N LYS A 242 6.42 -3.42 17.75
CA LYS A 242 6.98 -3.37 19.11
C LYS A 242 7.05 -1.96 19.68
N LYS A 243 7.17 -0.94 18.83
CA LYS A 243 7.35 0.47 19.23
C LYS A 243 6.03 1.27 19.24
N LEU A 244 5.10 0.94 18.35
CA LEU A 244 3.82 1.64 18.20
C LEU A 244 2.80 1.48 19.34
N PRO A 245 2.79 0.41 20.18
CA PRO A 245 1.84 0.32 21.29
C PRO A 245 1.93 1.50 22.25
N GLY A 246 3.09 2.17 22.33
CA GLY A 246 3.29 3.40 23.10
C GLY A 246 2.90 4.71 22.38
N LEU A 247 2.74 4.71 21.06
CA LEU A 247 2.46 5.91 20.24
C LEU A 247 0.97 6.03 19.88
N ILE A 248 0.29 4.91 19.69
CA ILE A 248 -1.12 4.84 19.34
C ILE A 248 -1.79 3.96 20.39
N SER A 249 -2.25 4.58 21.49
CA SER A 249 -2.90 3.89 22.61
C SER A 249 -3.98 2.94 22.11
N ASP A 250 -3.75 1.64 22.27
CA ASP A 250 -4.70 0.58 21.97
C ASP A 250 -5.84 0.47 23.01
N ASN A 251 -5.87 1.35 24.02
CA ASN A 251 -6.82 1.27 25.13
C ASN A 251 -8.11 2.05 24.83
N PRO A 252 -9.23 1.38 24.49
CA PRO A 252 -10.54 2.02 24.42
C PRO A 252 -11.00 2.59 25.77
N SER A 253 -10.49 2.05 26.88
CA SER A 253 -10.75 2.58 28.23
C SER A 253 -10.20 4.00 28.41
N PHE A 254 -9.07 4.35 27.79
CA PHE A 254 -8.47 5.69 27.93
C PHE A 254 -9.27 6.77 27.18
N ILE A 255 -9.98 6.39 26.12
CA ILE A 255 -10.86 7.28 25.35
C ILE A 255 -12.15 7.56 26.14
N GLU A 256 -12.68 6.54 26.82
CA GLU A 256 -13.88 6.66 27.66
C GLU A 256 -13.60 7.50 28.93
N THR A 257 -12.42 7.38 29.54
CA THR A 257 -12.06 8.20 30.71
C THR A 257 -11.82 9.67 30.36
N LYS A 258 -11.28 9.98 29.17
CA LYS A 258 -11.08 11.36 28.72
C LYS A 258 -12.42 12.08 28.46
N HIS A 259 -13.40 11.37 27.91
CA HIS A 259 -14.71 11.94 27.60
C HIS A 259 -15.61 12.15 28.84
N LEU A 260 -15.27 11.51 29.97
CA LEU A 260 -15.94 11.71 31.27
C LEU A 260 -15.26 12.79 32.13
N LEU A 261 -14.09 13.29 31.72
CA LEU A 261 -13.29 14.28 32.45
C LEU A 261 -13.14 15.62 31.70
N SER A 262 -13.86 15.83 30.59
CA SER A 262 -14.01 17.12 29.90
C SER A 262 -15.46 17.59 29.95
#